data_AF-A0A9P6SMV4-F1
#
_entry.id   AF-A0A9P6SMV4-F1
#
_cell.length_a   1.000
_cell.length_b   1.000
_cell.length_c   1.000
_cell.angle_alpha   90.00
_cell.angle_beta   90.00
_cell.angle_gamma   90.00
#
_symmetry.space_group_name_H-M   'P 1'
#
loop_
_entity.id
_entity.type
_entity.pdbx_description
1 polymer ?
#
loop_
_entity_poly.entity_id
_entity_poly.type
_entity_poly.pdbx_seq_one_letter_code
_entity_poly.pdbx_strand_id
1 'polypeptide(L)'
;MSLNKARLSIDDKTARDKELYDHEPSSEIEHGFLSNSLHKILNYPSSNSVKINATSWLDGVRGVAALEVYIFHAMGLWAPLIPAWHADTHQTRILQLPILRTFFVSGGTAVSVFFALSGYVLTHKSLGWMRSGKRDKVYPAVASSVFRRGFRLYLPPIFVTFCEMVSTRFGFVPPLSFGFIPESKFLAQFLDWAKETSRFVNPLYNAQRALQGFITHPKYDAVMWTIALEFYGSLVCYTLLFLLNRIPGNSIRMTLVGIFAIISVYLGSWNLFCFSSGMLIADHNLSQKDSHSATILALPTPPKHQKLWLFLFAISFYVAGFPTLVYEEAKVKPMPGFETLRSLTPMSLYMEDHSRFLWSLSGVSILLSISQVPKLKEIFETDFYFRAIATHEKTVTNIGQRANALPLSDLRIDTNADDFIIRVMAKLNILIPEFILHRRMLVEWEVKGGKGPQLKVHSVGLDGTHVRFLRSVRLAYNRRLLKSEPYLFAFRGDLDLDVKLRLDLEFMGHYGEPHLELAFDHSGAVW
;
A
#
# COMPACT_ATOMS: atom_id res chain seq x y z
N MET A 1 -53.11 -19.14 -23.51
CA MET A 1 -52.87 -18.75 -24.92
C MET A 1 -53.18 -17.26 -25.03
N SER A 2 -52.31 -16.48 -25.69
CA SER A 2 -52.43 -15.04 -25.97
C SER A 2 -52.11 -14.05 -24.84
N LEU A 3 -50.84 -13.64 -24.80
CA LEU A 3 -50.40 -12.30 -24.37
C LEU A 3 -51.02 -11.25 -25.31
N ASN A 4 -51.67 -10.23 -24.78
CA ASN A 4 -51.97 -9.01 -25.53
C ASN A 4 -51.42 -7.77 -24.81
N LYS A 5 -50.64 -7.01 -25.59
CA LYS A 5 -50.00 -5.73 -25.30
C LYS A 5 -51.02 -4.64 -24.96
N ALA A 6 -50.62 -3.70 -24.11
CA ALA A 6 -51.07 -2.32 -24.18
C ALA A 6 -49.86 -1.39 -24.33
N ARG A 7 -49.98 -0.48 -25.29
CA ARG A 7 -48.99 0.52 -25.76
C ARG A 7 -49.59 1.88 -25.43
N LEU A 8 -48.83 2.81 -24.88
CA LEU A 8 -49.18 4.23 -24.81
C LEU A 8 -48.45 4.96 -25.94
N SER A 9 -49.21 5.68 -26.77
CA SER A 9 -48.75 6.46 -27.92
C SER A 9 -48.62 7.94 -27.57
N ILE A 10 -47.58 8.58 -28.08
CA ILE A 10 -47.61 10.00 -28.45
C ILE A 10 -46.87 10.10 -29.81
N ASP A 11 -47.62 10.34 -30.88
CA ASP A 11 -47.18 10.82 -32.21
C ASP A 11 -47.14 12.38 -32.14
N ASP A 12 -46.45 13.19 -32.96
CA ASP A 12 -45.89 13.01 -34.30
C ASP A 12 -44.92 14.17 -34.67
N LYS A 13 -44.01 13.87 -35.62
CA LYS A 13 -43.44 14.71 -36.72
C LYS A 13 -42.81 16.10 -36.49
N THR A 14 -41.53 16.21 -36.88
CA THR A 14 -41.03 16.84 -38.15
C THR A 14 -39.51 16.65 -38.26
N ALA A 15 -38.99 15.89 -39.23
CA ALA A 15 -38.39 16.33 -40.51
C ALA A 15 -37.04 17.08 -40.33
N ARG A 16 -35.97 16.93 -41.12
CA ARG A 16 -35.56 16.12 -42.28
C ARG A 16 -34.09 16.53 -42.57
N ASP A 17 -33.34 15.62 -43.20
CA ASP A 17 -32.26 15.85 -44.19
C ASP A 17 -30.86 16.42 -43.80
N LYS A 18 -29.84 15.61 -44.13
CA LYS A 18 -28.50 15.85 -44.75
C LYS A 18 -27.40 15.06 -44.02
N GLU A 19 -26.96 13.89 -44.49
CA GLU A 19 -26.07 13.64 -45.65
C GLU A 19 -24.91 14.63 -45.80
N LEU A 20 -23.68 14.20 -45.47
CA LEU A 20 -22.52 14.20 -46.39
C LEU A 20 -21.29 13.48 -45.77
N TYR A 21 -20.82 12.41 -46.44
CA TYR A 21 -19.43 12.07 -46.86
C TYR A 21 -18.23 12.56 -46.00
N ASP A 22 -17.09 11.88 -45.82
CA ASP A 22 -16.55 10.58 -46.26
C ASP A 22 -15.16 10.39 -45.57
N HIS A 23 -14.77 9.12 -45.32
CA HIS A 23 -13.42 8.50 -45.33
C HIS A 23 -12.20 9.21 -44.68
N GLU A 24 -11.68 8.74 -43.52
CA GLU A 24 -10.65 7.69 -43.26
C GLU A 24 -9.19 8.24 -43.15
N PRO A 25 -8.21 7.55 -42.50
CA PRO A 25 -8.28 6.67 -41.33
C PRO A 25 -7.14 6.88 -40.29
N SER A 26 -7.31 6.22 -39.12
CA SER A 26 -6.26 5.55 -38.31
C SER A 26 -5.06 6.35 -37.78
N SER A 27 -5.17 6.82 -36.52
CA SER A 27 -4.02 6.93 -35.60
C SER A 27 -4.38 6.92 -34.11
N GLU A 28 -5.64 7.14 -33.72
CA GLU A 28 -6.01 7.34 -32.31
C GLU A 28 -6.49 6.09 -31.55
N ILE A 29 -6.68 4.95 -32.22
CA ILE A 29 -7.14 3.70 -31.55
C ILE A 29 -6.06 3.14 -30.60
N GLU A 30 -4.77 3.42 -30.83
CA GLU A 30 -3.70 2.89 -29.98
C GLU A 30 -3.53 3.64 -28.64
N HIS A 31 -3.84 4.94 -28.59
CA HIS A 31 -3.61 5.74 -27.38
C HIS A 31 -4.63 5.48 -26.25
N GLY A 32 -5.89 5.15 -26.61
CA GLY A 32 -6.93 4.82 -25.64
C GLY A 32 -6.74 3.46 -24.93
N PHE A 33 -6.10 2.50 -25.61
CA PHE A 33 -5.84 1.18 -25.02
C PHE A 33 -4.68 1.20 -24.01
N LEU A 34 -3.66 2.03 -24.27
CA LEU A 34 -2.50 2.18 -23.39
C LEU A 34 -2.85 2.87 -22.07
N SER A 35 -3.68 3.93 -22.10
CA SER A 35 -4.08 4.69 -20.90
C SER A 35 -4.86 3.84 -19.88
N ASN A 36 -5.87 3.10 -20.33
CA ASN A 36 -6.67 2.22 -19.47
C ASN A 36 -5.91 0.99 -18.97
N SER A 37 -4.92 0.53 -19.75
CA SER A 37 -4.04 -0.57 -19.35
C SER A 37 -3.02 -0.11 -18.31
N LEU A 38 -2.43 1.07 -18.48
CA LEU A 38 -1.47 1.65 -17.53
C LEU A 38 -2.10 1.90 -16.16
N HIS A 39 -3.34 2.41 -16.11
CA HIS A 39 -4.01 2.65 -14.84
C HIS A 39 -4.37 1.35 -14.09
N LYS A 40 -4.65 0.26 -14.83
CA LYS A 40 -4.83 -1.09 -14.28
C LYS A 40 -3.51 -1.77 -13.90
N ILE A 41 -2.44 -1.55 -14.66
CA ILE A 41 -1.10 -2.11 -14.41
C ILE A 41 -0.47 -1.45 -13.18
N LEU A 42 -0.63 -0.13 -13.02
CA LEU A 42 -0.04 0.65 -11.94
C LEU A 42 -0.86 0.64 -10.64
N ASN A 43 -2.07 0.06 -10.66
CA ASN A 43 -2.90 -0.22 -9.48
C ASN A 43 -3.11 1.01 -8.55
N TYR A 44 -3.21 2.20 -9.13
CA TYR A 44 -3.32 3.45 -8.36
C TYR A 44 -4.74 3.59 -7.79
N PRO A 45 -4.93 3.66 -6.45
CA PRO A 45 -6.25 3.80 -5.86
C PRO A 45 -6.78 5.22 -6.10
N SER A 46 -8.07 5.34 -6.41
CA SER A 46 -8.71 6.66 -6.53
C SER A 46 -8.64 7.39 -5.19
N SER A 47 -8.40 8.72 -5.22
CA SER A 47 -8.19 9.57 -4.04
C SER A 47 -9.25 9.42 -2.94
N ASN A 48 -10.47 8.99 -3.28
CA ASN A 48 -11.58 8.83 -2.34
C ASN A 48 -11.78 7.38 -1.84
N SER A 49 -10.93 6.43 -2.25
CA SER A 49 -11.04 5.00 -1.89
C SER A 49 -10.09 4.56 -0.77
N VAL A 50 -9.11 5.39 -0.40
CA VAL A 50 -8.06 5.03 0.56
C VAL A 50 -8.57 5.21 1.99
N LYS A 51 -8.94 4.10 2.64
CA LYS A 51 -9.21 4.08 4.08
C LYS A 51 -7.89 4.08 4.85
N ILE A 52 -7.60 5.16 5.56
CA ILE A 52 -6.46 5.25 6.49
C ILE A 52 -6.71 4.28 7.64
N ASN A 53 -5.84 3.29 7.77
CA ASN A 53 -5.82 2.33 8.87
C ASN A 53 -4.74 2.72 9.89
N ALA A 54 -4.79 2.17 11.10
CA ALA A 54 -3.79 2.43 12.16
C ALA A 54 -2.33 2.06 11.79
N THR A 55 -2.14 1.36 10.68
CA THR A 55 -0.83 0.96 10.13
C THR A 55 -0.50 1.65 8.81
N SER A 56 -1.33 2.57 8.31
CA SER A 56 -1.14 3.23 7.01
C SER A 56 0.14 4.07 6.95
N TRP A 57 0.54 4.71 8.06
CA TRP A 57 1.83 5.40 8.14
C TRP A 57 3.04 4.50 7.79
N LEU A 58 2.97 3.18 8.03
CA LEU A 58 4.06 2.26 7.67
C LEU A 58 4.25 2.15 6.16
N ASP A 59 3.15 2.22 5.40
CA ASP A 59 3.21 2.21 3.94
C ASP A 59 3.78 3.54 3.41
N GLY A 60 3.47 4.67 4.07
CA GLY A 60 4.09 5.97 3.79
C GLY A 60 5.59 5.99 4.06
N VAL A 61 6.04 5.48 5.21
CA VAL A 61 7.48 5.36 5.53
C VAL A 61 8.18 4.45 4.51
N ARG A 62 7.53 3.33 4.12
CA ARG A 62 8.05 2.44 3.07
C ARG A 62 8.19 3.19 1.73
N GLY A 63 7.21 4.02 1.36
CA GLY A 63 7.24 4.81 0.13
C GLY A 63 8.37 5.84 0.11
N VAL A 64 8.59 6.56 1.21
CA VAL A 64 9.71 7.51 1.33
C VAL A 64 11.05 6.79 1.29
N ALA A 65 11.19 5.65 1.97
CA ALA A 65 12.41 4.84 1.88
C ALA A 65 12.66 4.31 0.46
N ALA A 66 11.60 3.94 -0.28
CA ALA A 66 11.71 3.53 -1.69
C ALA A 66 12.17 4.69 -2.59
N LEU A 67 11.62 5.89 -2.39
CA LEU A 67 12.08 7.08 -3.11
C LEU A 67 13.54 7.38 -2.81
N GLU A 68 13.97 7.24 -1.56
CA GLU A 68 15.34 7.50 -1.16
C GLU A 68 16.33 6.52 -1.81
N VAL A 69 15.99 5.22 -1.85
CA VAL A 69 16.76 4.22 -2.62
C VAL A 69 16.82 4.56 -4.10
N TYR A 70 15.70 5.00 -4.69
CA TYR A 70 15.67 5.46 -6.09
C TYR A 70 16.59 6.66 -6.31
N ILE A 71 16.51 7.69 -5.46
CA ILE A 71 17.38 8.87 -5.54
C ILE A 71 18.85 8.46 -5.40
N PHE A 72 19.18 7.59 -4.44
CA PHE A 72 20.55 7.10 -4.27
C PHE A 72 21.12 6.48 -5.54
N HIS A 73 20.36 5.57 -6.18
CA HIS A 73 20.79 4.94 -7.42
C HIS A 73 20.80 5.91 -8.60
N ALA A 74 19.80 6.78 -8.73
CA ALA A 74 19.72 7.76 -9.81
C ALA A 74 20.84 8.80 -9.72
N MET A 75 21.08 9.37 -8.55
CA MET A 75 22.12 10.38 -8.32
C MET A 75 23.53 9.83 -8.50
N GLY A 76 23.75 8.54 -8.24
CA GLY A 76 25.03 7.87 -8.48
C GLY A 76 25.52 7.97 -9.93
N LEU A 77 24.62 8.13 -10.91
CA LEU A 77 25.00 8.36 -12.31
C LEU A 77 25.47 9.80 -12.59
N TRP A 78 24.98 10.79 -11.83
CA TRP A 78 25.17 12.20 -12.12
C TRP A 78 26.21 12.88 -11.21
N ALA A 79 26.42 12.37 -9.99
CA ALA A 79 27.37 12.93 -9.05
C ALA A 79 27.97 11.87 -8.10
N PRO A 80 29.30 11.82 -7.94
CA PRO A 80 29.95 10.93 -6.96
C PRO A 80 29.77 11.50 -5.55
N LEU A 81 28.60 11.26 -4.94
CA LEU A 81 28.25 11.75 -3.60
C LEU A 81 28.59 10.75 -2.48
N ILE A 82 29.19 9.61 -2.82
CA ILE A 82 29.56 8.55 -1.88
C ILE A 82 30.59 9.06 -0.84
N PRO A 83 31.70 9.74 -1.24
CA PRO A 83 32.67 10.26 -0.28
C PRO A 83 32.10 11.36 0.62
N ALA A 84 32.71 11.55 1.80
CA ALA A 84 32.42 12.68 2.67
C ALA A 84 32.83 14.01 2.01
N TRP A 85 32.21 15.10 2.45
CA TRP A 85 32.64 16.45 2.07
C TRP A 85 34.07 16.70 2.54
N HIS A 86 34.93 17.20 1.64
CA HIS A 86 36.38 17.36 1.83
C HIS A 86 37.12 16.08 2.23
N ALA A 87 36.64 14.91 1.81
CA ALA A 87 37.41 13.67 1.93
C ALA A 87 38.71 13.69 1.10
N ASP A 88 38.73 14.48 0.02
CA ASP A 88 39.92 14.88 -0.73
C ASP A 88 39.71 16.27 -1.35
N THR A 89 40.72 16.80 -2.04
CA THR A 89 40.71 18.13 -2.67
C THR A 89 39.63 18.32 -3.74
N HIS A 90 39.05 17.23 -4.25
CA HIS A 90 38.01 17.26 -5.28
C HIS A 90 36.59 17.03 -4.71
N GLN A 91 36.43 16.65 -3.44
CA GLN A 91 35.13 16.41 -2.80
C GLN A 91 34.52 17.67 -2.15
N THR A 92 34.35 18.75 -2.90
CA THR A 92 33.91 20.05 -2.34
C THR A 92 32.42 20.35 -2.58
N ARG A 93 31.63 19.36 -3.03
CA ARG A 93 30.23 19.59 -3.43
C ARG A 93 29.36 19.86 -2.20
N ILE A 94 28.53 20.90 -2.26
CA ILE A 94 27.59 21.28 -1.18
C ILE A 94 26.65 20.12 -0.82
N LEU A 95 26.25 19.30 -1.79
CA LEU A 95 25.40 18.13 -1.56
C LEU A 95 26.04 17.04 -0.68
N GLN A 96 27.37 17.07 -0.48
CA GLN A 96 28.09 16.13 0.39
C GLN A 96 28.10 16.58 1.86
N LEU A 97 27.65 17.82 2.15
CA LEU A 97 27.61 18.33 3.51
C LEU A 97 26.74 17.44 4.40
N PRO A 98 27.08 17.31 5.70
CA PRO A 98 26.26 16.60 6.65
C PRO A 98 24.82 17.14 6.66
N ILE A 99 23.83 16.28 6.97
CA ILE A 99 22.38 16.55 6.85
C ILE A 99 21.89 16.65 5.40
N LEU A 100 22.50 17.48 4.55
CA LEU A 100 22.08 17.62 3.16
C LEU A 100 22.28 16.32 2.38
N ARG A 101 23.42 15.65 2.57
CA ARG A 101 23.68 14.35 1.93
C ARG A 101 22.68 13.27 2.32
N THR A 102 22.05 13.36 3.50
CA THR A 102 21.07 12.36 3.95
C THR A 102 19.94 12.19 2.95
N PHE A 103 19.47 13.28 2.33
CA PHE A 103 18.38 13.20 1.34
C PHE A 103 18.77 12.48 0.04
N PHE A 104 20.06 12.30 -0.23
CA PHE A 104 20.56 11.79 -1.52
C PHE A 104 21.41 10.51 -1.39
N VAL A 105 21.95 10.23 -0.21
CA VAL A 105 22.99 9.20 0.00
C VAL A 105 22.69 8.30 1.21
N SER A 106 21.45 8.25 1.72
CA SER A 106 21.11 7.41 2.88
C SER A 106 20.64 5.99 2.54
N GLY A 107 20.94 5.49 1.34
CA GLY A 107 20.38 4.23 0.84
C GLY A 107 20.61 3.03 1.77
N GLY A 108 21.77 2.97 2.43
CA GLY A 108 22.04 1.96 3.47
C GLY A 108 21.10 2.03 4.67
N THR A 109 20.73 3.25 5.08
CA THR A 109 19.73 3.49 6.13
C THR A 109 18.32 3.20 5.65
N ALA A 110 17.91 3.58 4.43
CA ALA A 110 16.61 3.17 3.89
C ALA A 110 16.44 1.65 3.88
N VAL A 111 17.46 0.89 3.45
CA VAL A 111 17.40 -0.58 3.49
C VAL A 111 17.23 -1.08 4.93
N SER A 112 17.89 -0.45 5.91
CA SER A 112 17.69 -0.77 7.33
C SER A 112 16.27 -0.47 7.81
N VAL A 113 15.66 0.63 7.34
CA VAL A 113 14.24 0.95 7.57
C VAL A 113 13.33 -0.11 6.94
N PHE A 114 13.59 -0.57 5.72
CA PHE A 114 12.84 -1.66 5.08
C PHE A 114 12.87 -2.95 5.90
N PHE A 115 14.03 -3.31 6.44
CA PHE A 115 14.19 -4.52 7.27
C PHE A 115 13.46 -4.38 8.61
N ALA A 116 13.54 -3.22 9.25
CA ALA A 116 12.78 -2.94 10.48
C ALA A 116 11.26 -2.90 10.23
N LEU A 117 10.81 -2.26 9.15
CA LEU A 117 9.42 -2.26 8.72
C LEU A 117 8.92 -3.68 8.42
N SER A 118 9.74 -4.51 7.78
CA SER A 118 9.40 -5.91 7.50
C SER A 118 9.21 -6.69 8.79
N GLY A 119 10.14 -6.59 9.74
CA GLY A 119 10.01 -7.19 11.06
C GLY A 119 8.72 -6.76 11.78
N TYR A 120 8.39 -5.47 11.73
CA TYR A 120 7.16 -4.92 12.29
C TYR A 120 5.91 -5.55 11.65
N VAL A 121 5.77 -5.43 10.33
CA VAL A 121 4.54 -5.82 9.61
C VAL A 121 4.30 -7.33 9.67
N LEU A 122 5.36 -8.13 9.56
CA LEU A 122 5.27 -9.58 9.62
C LEU A 122 4.78 -10.10 10.96
N THR A 123 5.16 -9.44 12.04
CA THR A 123 4.93 -9.93 13.40
C THR A 123 3.70 -9.29 14.05
N HIS A 124 3.31 -8.08 13.63
CA HIS A 124 2.24 -7.29 14.26
C HIS A 124 0.93 -8.07 14.51
N LYS A 125 0.41 -8.79 13.49
CA LYS A 125 -0.85 -9.54 13.64
C LYS A 125 -0.72 -10.71 14.61
N SER A 126 0.38 -11.46 14.51
CA SER A 126 0.66 -12.61 15.38
C SER A 126 0.89 -12.19 16.83
N LEU A 127 1.65 -11.11 17.05
CA LEU A 127 1.84 -10.51 18.37
C LEU A 127 0.52 -10.04 18.96
N GLY A 128 -0.35 -9.41 18.16
CA GLY A 128 -1.69 -9.02 18.59
C GLY A 128 -2.51 -10.21 19.13
N TRP A 129 -2.47 -11.36 18.45
CA TRP A 129 -3.12 -12.58 18.93
C TRP A 129 -2.48 -13.17 20.18
N MET A 130 -1.14 -13.15 20.27
CA MET A 130 -0.43 -13.62 21.46
C MET A 130 -0.81 -12.81 22.71
N ARG A 131 -0.95 -11.48 22.56
CA ARG A 131 -1.37 -10.56 23.61
C ARG A 131 -2.85 -10.74 23.98
N SER A 132 -3.71 -10.98 23.00
CA SER A 132 -5.15 -11.22 23.22
C SER A 132 -5.49 -12.67 23.64
N GLY A 133 -4.50 -13.50 23.95
CA GLY A 133 -4.69 -14.92 24.34
C GLY A 133 -5.08 -15.88 23.20
N LYS A 134 -5.19 -15.43 21.95
CA LYS A 134 -5.61 -16.22 20.77
C LYS A 134 -4.43 -16.95 20.10
N ARG A 135 -3.64 -17.66 20.90
CA ARG A 135 -2.35 -18.26 20.51
C ARG A 135 -2.48 -19.40 19.49
N ASP A 136 -3.65 -20.03 19.43
CA ASP A 136 -4.03 -21.03 18.45
C ASP A 136 -3.92 -20.52 17.01
N LYS A 137 -4.14 -19.21 16.79
CA LYS A 137 -4.12 -18.60 15.45
C LYS A 137 -2.72 -18.31 14.92
N VAL A 138 -1.70 -18.30 15.79
CA VAL A 138 -0.33 -17.92 15.43
C VAL A 138 0.27 -18.97 14.49
N TYR A 139 0.16 -20.26 14.82
CA TYR A 139 0.79 -21.32 14.03
C TYR A 139 0.30 -21.37 12.57
N PRO A 140 -1.01 -21.44 12.29
CA PRO A 140 -1.51 -21.50 10.92
C PRO A 140 -1.17 -20.24 10.12
N ALA A 141 -1.21 -19.07 10.76
CA ALA A 141 -0.92 -17.82 10.06
C ALA A 141 0.55 -17.67 9.69
N VAL A 142 1.47 -18.06 10.58
CA VAL A 142 2.91 -18.04 10.28
C VAL A 142 3.24 -19.05 9.18
N ALA A 143 2.74 -20.28 9.25
CA ALA A 143 2.94 -21.28 8.19
C ALA A 143 2.46 -20.78 6.82
N SER A 144 1.27 -20.19 6.78
CA SER A 144 0.69 -19.59 5.59
C SER A 144 1.50 -18.39 5.07
N SER A 145 2.08 -17.59 5.98
CA SER A 145 2.92 -16.44 5.64
C SER A 145 4.27 -16.87 5.06
N VAL A 146 4.93 -17.87 5.65
CA VAL A 146 6.21 -18.43 5.17
C VAL A 146 6.07 -18.89 3.72
N PHE A 147 5.04 -19.69 3.43
CA PHE A 147 4.80 -20.24 2.10
C PHE A 147 4.65 -19.16 1.02
N ARG A 148 3.78 -18.17 1.25
CA ARG A 148 3.56 -17.08 0.26
C ARG A 148 4.74 -16.13 0.13
N ARG A 149 5.52 -15.93 1.20
CA ARG A 149 6.57 -14.91 1.23
C ARG A 149 7.72 -15.26 0.29
N GLY A 150 8.11 -16.53 0.19
CA GLY A 150 9.12 -16.97 -0.77
C GLY A 150 8.76 -16.57 -2.20
N PHE A 151 7.56 -16.93 -2.66
CA PHE A 151 7.10 -16.57 -4.00
C PHE A 151 7.03 -15.05 -4.21
N ARG A 152 6.49 -14.30 -3.25
CA ARG A 152 6.36 -12.84 -3.36
C ARG A 152 7.71 -12.14 -3.48
N LEU A 153 8.72 -12.62 -2.77
CA LEU A 153 10.06 -12.02 -2.77
C LEU A 153 10.87 -12.40 -4.01
N TYR A 154 10.85 -13.68 -4.40
CA TYR A 154 11.74 -14.17 -5.47
C TYR A 154 11.13 -14.07 -6.87
N LEU A 155 9.80 -14.19 -7.04
CA LEU A 155 9.20 -14.23 -8.37
C LEU A 155 9.38 -12.93 -9.18
N PRO A 156 9.18 -11.71 -8.61
CA PRO A 156 9.41 -10.49 -9.38
C PRO A 156 10.88 -10.31 -9.81
N PRO A 157 11.91 -10.48 -8.96
CA PRO A 157 13.31 -10.46 -9.38
C PRO A 157 13.68 -11.51 -10.44
N ILE A 158 13.14 -12.73 -10.35
CA ILE A 158 13.36 -13.77 -11.37
C ILE A 158 12.84 -13.29 -12.73
N PHE A 159 11.66 -12.67 -12.75
CA PHE A 159 11.09 -12.11 -13.98
C PHE A 159 11.93 -10.95 -14.53
N VAL A 160 12.36 -10.02 -13.66
CA VAL A 160 13.20 -8.88 -14.07
C VAL A 160 14.52 -9.37 -14.67
N THR A 161 15.24 -10.27 -13.98
CA THR A 161 16.52 -10.82 -14.46
C THR A 161 16.36 -11.67 -15.73
N PHE A 162 15.20 -12.31 -15.93
CA PHE A 162 14.87 -12.96 -17.20
C PHE A 162 14.73 -11.94 -18.34
N CYS A 163 14.04 -10.83 -18.10
CA CYS A 163 13.94 -9.73 -19.08
C CYS A 163 15.32 -9.11 -19.37
N GLU A 164 16.18 -8.95 -18.37
CA GLU A 164 17.57 -8.50 -18.57
C GLU A 164 18.37 -9.48 -19.41
N MET A 165 18.25 -10.78 -19.11
CA MET A 165 18.87 -11.85 -19.90
C MET A 165 18.48 -11.75 -21.38
N VAL A 166 17.19 -11.58 -21.68
CA VAL A 166 16.70 -11.38 -23.05
C VAL A 166 17.22 -10.08 -23.64
N SER A 167 17.21 -8.99 -22.87
CA SER A 167 17.68 -7.66 -23.30
C SER A 167 19.16 -7.67 -23.71
N THR A 168 19.98 -8.52 -23.09
CA THR A 168 21.39 -8.70 -23.49
C THR A 168 21.56 -9.18 -24.92
N ARG A 169 20.54 -9.82 -25.50
CA ARG A 169 20.55 -10.26 -26.91
C ARG A 169 20.35 -9.12 -27.89
N PHE A 170 19.76 -8.02 -27.42
CA PHE A 170 19.57 -6.80 -28.19
C PHE A 170 20.69 -5.78 -27.95
N GLY A 171 21.79 -6.19 -27.30
CA GLY A 171 22.94 -5.32 -27.01
C GLY A 171 22.82 -4.51 -25.72
N PHE A 172 21.76 -4.69 -24.94
CA PHE A 172 21.61 -4.03 -23.64
C PHE A 172 22.28 -4.83 -22.54
N VAL A 173 23.42 -4.33 -22.05
CA VAL A 173 24.14 -4.93 -20.91
C VAL A 173 23.61 -4.31 -19.60
N PRO A 174 23.33 -5.12 -18.55
CA PRO A 174 22.93 -4.60 -17.25
C PRO A 174 23.95 -3.60 -16.70
N PRO A 175 23.61 -2.30 -16.55
CA PRO A 175 24.58 -1.24 -16.26
C PRO A 175 25.12 -1.28 -14.83
N LEU A 176 24.44 -1.98 -13.93
CA LEU A 176 24.80 -2.11 -12.51
C LEU A 176 25.43 -3.46 -12.16
N SER A 177 25.73 -4.31 -13.16
CA SER A 177 26.38 -5.60 -12.91
C SER A 177 27.90 -5.48 -12.96
N PHE A 178 28.54 -5.79 -11.84
CA PHE A 178 29.99 -5.79 -11.69
C PHE A 178 30.57 -7.07 -12.33
N GLY A 179 30.86 -7.02 -13.63
CA GLY A 179 31.54 -8.10 -14.35
C GLY A 179 30.62 -9.03 -15.17
N PHE A 180 29.46 -8.54 -15.60
CA PHE A 180 28.62 -9.28 -16.55
C PHE A 180 29.30 -9.42 -17.91
N ILE A 181 29.49 -10.67 -18.36
CA ILE A 181 29.97 -10.99 -19.70
C ILE A 181 28.84 -11.73 -20.44
N PRO A 182 28.34 -11.19 -21.56
CA PRO A 182 27.33 -11.86 -22.38
C PRO A 182 27.88 -13.15 -22.99
N GLU A 183 27.07 -14.20 -22.97
CA GLU A 183 27.37 -15.47 -23.63
C GLU A 183 27.18 -15.38 -25.15
N SER A 184 27.95 -16.22 -25.87
CA SER A 184 27.98 -16.22 -27.34
C SER A 184 26.69 -16.70 -28.00
N LYS A 185 25.91 -17.55 -27.33
CA LYS A 185 24.68 -18.17 -27.86
C LYS A 185 23.53 -17.95 -26.90
N PHE A 186 22.31 -17.86 -27.42
CA PHE A 186 21.10 -17.71 -26.61
C PHE A 186 20.95 -18.83 -25.57
N LEU A 187 21.10 -20.09 -25.99
CA LEU A 187 20.98 -21.23 -25.07
C LEU A 187 22.04 -21.18 -23.96
N ALA A 188 23.27 -20.76 -24.27
CA ALA A 188 24.31 -20.59 -23.27
C ALA A 188 23.94 -19.48 -22.27
N GLN A 189 23.41 -18.36 -22.75
CA GLN A 189 22.92 -17.26 -21.91
C GLN A 189 21.75 -17.71 -21.01
N PHE A 190 20.81 -18.48 -21.56
CA PHE A 190 19.68 -19.00 -20.80
C PHE A 190 20.13 -19.98 -19.71
N LEU A 191 21.07 -20.88 -20.01
CA LEU A 191 21.62 -21.81 -19.03
C LEU A 191 22.43 -21.09 -17.94
N ASP A 192 23.18 -20.05 -18.30
CA ASP A 192 23.85 -19.17 -17.33
C ASP A 192 22.83 -18.47 -16.42
N TRP A 193 21.78 -17.87 -16.98
CA TRP A 193 20.70 -17.27 -16.20
C TRP A 193 19.99 -18.29 -15.30
N ALA A 194 19.70 -19.49 -15.79
CA ALA A 194 19.06 -20.53 -15.00
C ALA A 194 19.94 -20.99 -13.83
N LYS A 195 21.26 -21.11 -14.05
CA LYS A 195 22.24 -21.43 -13.02
C LYS A 195 22.35 -20.32 -11.97
N GLU A 196 22.43 -19.07 -12.38
CA GLU A 196 22.46 -17.91 -11.48
C GLU A 196 21.16 -17.76 -10.71
N THR A 197 20.01 -17.95 -11.37
CA THR A 197 18.69 -17.96 -10.73
C THR A 197 18.59 -19.09 -9.70
N SER A 198 19.07 -20.29 -10.03
CA SER A 198 19.12 -21.42 -9.10
C SER A 198 19.94 -21.07 -7.85
N ARG A 199 21.12 -20.46 -8.00
CA ARG A 199 21.95 -20.00 -6.88
C ARG A 199 21.25 -18.92 -6.06
N PHE A 200 20.62 -17.96 -6.72
CA PHE A 200 19.90 -16.85 -6.09
C PHE A 200 18.72 -17.32 -5.22
N VAL A 201 17.93 -18.28 -5.71
CA VAL A 201 16.78 -18.81 -4.94
C VAL A 201 17.16 -19.90 -3.95
N ASN A 202 18.35 -20.49 -4.06
CA ASN A 202 18.74 -21.65 -3.26
C ASN A 202 18.87 -21.26 -1.77
N PRO A 203 18.01 -21.82 -0.89
CA PRO A 203 18.00 -21.45 0.51
C PRO A 203 19.16 -22.05 1.32
N LEU A 204 19.92 -23.00 0.77
CA LEU A 204 21.11 -23.54 1.43
C LEU A 204 22.37 -22.77 1.03
N TYR A 205 22.40 -22.28 -0.21
CA TYR A 205 23.52 -21.50 -0.73
C TYR A 205 23.64 -20.14 -0.02
N ASN A 206 22.52 -19.45 0.21
CA ASN A 206 22.53 -18.10 0.74
C ASN A 206 22.42 -18.01 2.28
N ALA A 207 22.06 -19.09 2.97
CA ALA A 207 21.69 -19.05 4.39
C ALA A 207 22.80 -18.50 5.28
N GLN A 208 24.00 -19.05 5.16
CA GLN A 208 25.12 -18.65 6.02
C GLN A 208 25.44 -17.16 5.88
N ARG A 209 25.59 -16.68 4.64
CA ARG A 209 25.91 -15.27 4.36
C ARG A 209 24.77 -14.34 4.79
N ALA A 210 23.53 -14.68 4.47
CA ALA A 210 22.38 -13.83 4.78
C ALA A 210 22.07 -13.77 6.29
N LEU A 211 22.25 -14.87 7.04
CA LEU A 211 22.13 -14.86 8.50
C LEU A 211 23.24 -14.05 9.18
N GLN A 212 24.45 -14.07 8.61
CA GLN A 212 25.56 -13.23 9.04
C GLN A 212 25.38 -11.74 8.65
N GLY A 213 24.45 -11.43 7.74
CA GLY A 213 24.24 -10.09 7.22
C GLY A 213 25.20 -9.69 6.09
N PHE A 214 25.90 -10.65 5.50
CA PHE A 214 26.81 -10.43 4.38
C PHE A 214 26.05 -10.36 3.06
N ILE A 215 26.53 -9.49 2.17
CA ILE A 215 25.91 -9.27 0.88
C ILE A 215 26.38 -10.32 -0.13
N THR A 216 25.46 -10.77 -0.96
CA THR A 216 25.74 -11.57 -2.15
C THR A 216 25.06 -10.89 -3.33
N HIS A 217 25.84 -10.29 -4.23
CA HIS A 217 25.32 -9.64 -5.43
C HIS A 217 25.03 -10.66 -6.53
N PRO A 218 23.79 -10.76 -7.03
CA PRO A 218 23.48 -11.61 -8.18
C PRO A 218 24.15 -11.09 -9.46
N LYS A 219 24.47 -12.00 -10.39
CA LYS A 219 25.17 -11.67 -11.65
C LYS A 219 24.37 -10.74 -12.57
N TYR A 220 23.05 -10.92 -12.68
CA TYR A 220 22.24 -10.16 -13.64
C TYR A 220 21.87 -8.77 -13.09
N ASP A 221 21.41 -8.73 -11.83
CA ASP A 221 21.09 -7.48 -11.15
C ASP A 221 21.71 -7.48 -9.76
N ALA A 222 22.74 -6.64 -9.58
CA ALA A 222 23.46 -6.52 -8.33
C ALA A 222 22.60 -5.93 -7.21
N VAL A 223 21.55 -5.15 -7.52
CA VAL A 223 20.69 -4.46 -6.54
C VAL A 223 19.74 -5.44 -5.84
N MET A 224 19.49 -6.61 -6.44
CA MET A 224 18.65 -7.70 -5.89
C MET A 224 19.26 -8.41 -4.67
N TRP A 225 20.44 -8.01 -4.21
CA TRP A 225 21.12 -8.59 -3.05
C TRP A 225 20.29 -8.57 -1.75
N THR A 226 19.36 -7.63 -1.61
CA THR A 226 18.52 -7.48 -0.40
C THR A 226 17.57 -8.65 -0.19
N ILE A 227 17.15 -9.32 -1.27
CA ILE A 227 16.08 -10.33 -1.26
C ILE A 227 16.40 -11.52 -0.35
N ALA A 228 17.63 -12.03 -0.42
CA ALA A 228 18.05 -13.13 0.45
C ALA A 228 17.98 -12.70 1.93
N LEU A 229 18.55 -11.55 2.28
CA LEU A 229 18.54 -11.04 3.65
C LEU A 229 17.10 -10.82 4.15
N GLU A 230 16.19 -10.34 3.30
CA GLU A 230 14.77 -10.19 3.64
C GLU A 230 14.05 -11.52 3.89
N PHE A 231 14.42 -12.55 3.12
CA PHE A 231 13.86 -13.87 3.27
C PHE A 231 14.31 -14.49 4.60
N TYR A 232 15.61 -14.56 4.90
CA TYR A 232 16.07 -15.15 6.17
C TYR A 232 15.71 -14.30 7.39
N GLY A 233 15.75 -12.97 7.28
CA GLY A 233 15.27 -12.08 8.35
C GLY A 233 13.81 -12.37 8.71
N SER A 234 12.97 -12.65 7.72
CA SER A 234 11.59 -13.08 7.98
C SER A 234 11.47 -14.45 8.60
N LEU A 235 12.27 -15.43 8.17
CA LEU A 235 12.30 -16.76 8.79
C LEU A 235 12.68 -16.68 10.27
N VAL A 236 13.64 -15.81 10.62
CA VAL A 236 14.01 -15.55 12.02
C VAL A 236 12.83 -14.96 12.79
N CYS A 237 12.13 -13.95 12.27
CA CYS A 237 10.92 -13.42 12.92
C CYS A 237 9.85 -14.50 13.14
N TYR A 238 9.62 -15.37 12.16
CA TYR A 238 8.66 -16.47 12.26
C TYR A 238 9.08 -17.51 13.32
N THR A 239 10.36 -17.85 13.36
CA THR A 239 10.94 -18.73 14.39
C THR A 239 10.77 -18.11 15.78
N LEU A 240 11.08 -16.83 15.96
CA LEU A 240 10.87 -16.12 17.22
C LEU A 240 9.39 -16.14 17.64
N LEU A 241 8.46 -15.93 16.71
CA LEU A 241 7.02 -16.04 17.00
C LEU A 241 6.65 -17.46 17.49
N PHE A 242 7.18 -18.51 16.87
CA PHE A 242 6.91 -19.89 17.30
C PHE A 242 7.49 -20.21 18.68
N LEU A 243 8.76 -19.87 18.90
CA LEU A 243 9.45 -20.13 20.16
C LEU A 243 8.81 -19.39 21.32
N LEU A 244 8.41 -18.14 21.09
CA LEU A 244 7.89 -17.26 22.13
C LEU A 244 6.36 -17.37 22.30
N ASN A 245 5.66 -18.12 21.44
CA ASN A 245 4.19 -18.24 21.47
C ASN A 245 3.66 -18.72 22.83
N ARG A 246 4.39 -19.64 23.48
CA ARG A 246 3.95 -20.25 24.75
C ARG A 246 4.27 -19.42 25.99
N ILE A 247 5.09 -18.37 25.87
CA ILE A 247 5.51 -17.55 27.01
C ILE A 247 4.34 -16.63 27.42
N PRO A 248 3.86 -16.72 28.67
CA PRO A 248 2.72 -15.94 29.13
C PRO A 248 3.01 -14.45 29.28
N GLY A 249 4.22 -14.09 29.74
CA GLY A 249 4.61 -12.72 29.99
C GLY A 249 4.99 -11.96 28.72
N ASN A 250 4.24 -10.92 28.37
CA ASN A 250 4.57 -10.03 27.25
C ASN A 250 5.94 -9.36 27.45
N SER A 251 6.23 -8.89 28.66
CA SER A 251 7.53 -8.27 28.97
C SER A 251 8.69 -9.25 28.81
N ILE A 252 8.52 -10.51 29.26
CA ILE A 252 9.55 -11.56 29.12
C ILE A 252 9.83 -11.80 27.63
N ARG A 253 8.78 -11.94 26.82
CA ARG A 253 8.93 -12.10 25.36
C ARG A 253 9.69 -10.92 24.74
N MET A 254 9.31 -9.68 25.08
CA MET A 254 9.99 -8.49 24.57
C MET A 254 11.46 -8.45 25.02
N THR A 255 11.77 -8.81 26.28
CA THR A 255 13.16 -8.89 26.76
C THR A 255 13.96 -9.93 25.99
N LEU A 256 13.40 -11.11 25.73
CA LEU A 256 14.08 -12.16 24.95
C LEU A 256 14.38 -11.72 23.52
N VAL A 257 13.43 -11.04 22.85
CA VAL A 257 13.66 -10.46 21.53
C VAL A 257 14.69 -9.32 21.59
N GLY A 258 14.69 -8.51 22.66
CA GLY A 258 15.69 -7.47 22.90
C GLY A 258 17.10 -8.03 23.03
N ILE A 259 17.26 -9.10 23.82
CA ILE A 259 18.53 -9.82 23.96
C ILE A 259 18.96 -10.38 22.59
N PHE A 260 18.05 -11.00 21.85
CA PHE A 260 18.33 -11.50 20.50
C PHE A 260 18.79 -10.39 19.54
N ALA A 261 18.16 -9.22 19.58
CA ALA A 261 18.55 -8.07 18.76
C ALA A 261 19.97 -7.59 19.10
N ILE A 262 20.30 -7.48 20.39
CA ILE A 262 21.62 -7.09 20.88
C ILE A 262 22.69 -8.11 20.45
N ILE A 263 22.41 -9.41 20.60
CA ILE A 263 23.31 -10.47 20.14
C ILE A 263 23.49 -10.39 18.62
N SER A 264 22.42 -10.14 17.86
CA SER A 264 22.48 -10.05 16.40
C SER A 264 23.42 -8.94 15.94
N VAL A 265 23.31 -7.72 16.49
CA VAL A 265 24.21 -6.62 16.11
C VAL A 265 25.64 -6.87 16.59
N TYR A 266 25.83 -7.46 17.78
CA TYR A 266 27.15 -7.82 18.30
C TYR A 266 27.86 -8.86 17.44
N LEU A 267 27.12 -9.81 16.85
CA LEU A 267 27.67 -10.80 15.93
C LEU A 267 27.88 -10.26 14.50
N GLY A 268 27.52 -9.00 14.21
CA GLY A 268 27.63 -8.40 12.88
C GLY A 268 26.38 -8.53 11.99
N SER A 269 25.36 -9.26 12.45
CA SER A 269 24.09 -9.49 11.74
C SER A 269 23.14 -8.28 11.85
N TRP A 270 23.53 -7.16 11.23
CA TRP A 270 22.78 -5.91 11.20
C TRP A 270 21.34 -6.07 10.68
N ASN A 271 21.12 -6.97 9.72
CA ASN A 271 19.78 -7.27 9.19
C ASN A 271 18.88 -7.92 10.24
N LEU A 272 19.37 -8.94 10.96
CA LEU A 272 18.60 -9.61 12.01
C LEU A 272 18.31 -8.68 13.19
N PHE A 273 19.24 -7.78 13.50
CA PHE A 273 19.00 -6.67 14.41
C PHE A 273 17.81 -5.81 13.93
N CYS A 274 17.82 -5.30 12.69
CA CYS A 274 16.69 -4.51 12.17
C CYS A 274 15.35 -5.27 12.24
N PHE A 275 15.30 -6.53 11.77
CA PHE A 275 14.08 -7.35 11.79
C PHE A 275 13.54 -7.59 13.20
N SER A 276 14.41 -7.94 14.15
CA SER A 276 14.01 -8.16 15.56
C SER A 276 13.63 -6.86 16.27
N SER A 277 14.32 -5.75 15.99
CA SER A 277 13.92 -4.42 16.45
C SER A 277 12.56 -4.01 15.90
N GLY A 278 12.27 -4.28 14.63
CA GLY A 278 10.94 -4.10 14.03
C GLY A 278 9.84 -4.83 14.80
N MET A 279 10.10 -6.09 15.17
CA MET A 279 9.22 -6.89 16.02
C MET A 279 9.02 -6.28 17.41
N LEU A 280 10.07 -5.72 18.03
CA LEU A 280 9.97 -5.01 19.31
C LEU A 280 9.12 -3.75 19.22
N ILE A 281 9.31 -2.94 18.17
CA ILE A 281 8.51 -1.73 17.94
C ILE A 281 7.03 -2.10 17.76
N ALA A 282 6.72 -3.21 17.06
CA ALA A 282 5.36 -3.72 16.92
C ALA A 282 4.75 -4.13 18.26
N ASP A 283 5.45 -4.93 19.08
CA ASP A 283 4.95 -5.36 20.39
C ASP A 283 4.80 -4.17 21.36
N HIS A 284 5.72 -3.19 21.28
CA HIS A 284 5.64 -1.95 22.06
C HIS A 284 4.42 -1.11 21.70
N ASN A 285 4.18 -0.86 20.41
CA ASN A 285 3.00 -0.11 19.96
C ASN A 285 1.69 -0.81 20.33
N LEU A 286 1.65 -2.15 20.25
CA LEU A 286 0.51 -2.93 20.73
C LEU A 286 0.32 -2.78 22.24
N SER A 287 1.41 -2.78 23.02
CA SER A 287 1.36 -2.56 24.46
C SER A 287 0.83 -1.19 24.83
N GLN A 288 1.26 -0.15 24.12
CA GLN A 288 0.71 1.20 24.31
C GLN A 288 -0.78 1.22 23.99
N LYS A 289 -1.22 0.56 22.91
CA LYS A 289 -2.64 0.50 22.54
C LYS A 289 -3.49 -0.21 23.60
N ASP A 290 -3.01 -1.31 24.17
CA ASP A 290 -3.68 -2.02 25.26
C ASP A 290 -3.81 -1.12 26.50
N SER A 291 -2.72 -0.43 26.87
CA SER A 291 -2.73 0.52 28.00
C SER A 291 -3.66 1.72 27.75
N HIS A 292 -3.63 2.32 26.57
CA HIS A 292 -4.53 3.43 26.23
C HIS A 292 -6.00 2.99 26.21
N SER A 293 -6.30 1.75 25.79
CA SER A 293 -7.68 1.24 25.85
C SER A 293 -8.16 1.09 27.31
N ALA A 294 -7.26 0.72 28.23
CA ALA A 294 -7.55 0.71 29.66
C ALA A 294 -7.65 2.13 30.25
N THR A 295 -6.84 3.09 29.76
CA THR A 295 -6.81 4.49 30.21
C THR A 295 -7.88 5.37 29.55
N ILE A 296 -8.50 5.03 28.42
CA ILE A 296 -9.64 5.80 27.86
C ILE A 296 -10.86 5.74 28.81
N LEU A 297 -10.93 4.71 29.67
CA LEU A 297 -11.86 4.68 30.81
C LEU A 297 -11.46 5.67 31.93
N ALA A 298 -10.29 6.31 31.85
CA ALA A 298 -9.68 7.21 32.82
C ALA A 298 -8.83 8.31 32.13
N LEU A 299 -9.48 9.31 31.49
CA LEU A 299 -8.93 10.56 30.91
C LEU A 299 -7.71 10.47 29.93
N PRO A 300 -7.75 11.12 28.75
CA PRO A 300 -6.63 11.11 27.80
C PRO A 300 -5.40 11.83 28.36
N THR A 301 -4.23 11.16 28.38
CA THR A 301 -2.96 11.80 28.71
C THR A 301 -2.15 12.06 27.44
N PRO A 302 -1.53 13.25 27.30
CA PRO A 302 -0.67 13.55 26.15
C PRO A 302 0.59 12.69 26.15
N PRO A 303 1.23 12.46 24.99
CA PRO A 303 2.42 11.64 24.89
C PRO A 303 3.55 12.22 25.74
N LYS A 304 3.88 11.51 26.82
CA LYS A 304 5.06 11.79 27.65
C LYS A 304 6.29 11.61 26.74
N HIS A 305 7.12 12.64 26.61
CA HIS A 305 8.41 12.64 25.89
C HIS A 305 8.42 12.93 24.37
N GLN A 306 7.43 13.64 23.80
CA GLN A 306 7.45 14.02 22.36
C GLN A 306 8.77 14.71 21.92
N LYS A 307 9.32 15.63 22.74
CA LYS A 307 10.58 16.33 22.43
C LYS A 307 11.78 15.38 22.34
N LEU A 308 11.82 14.33 23.17
CA LEU A 308 12.87 13.31 23.14
C LEU A 308 12.82 12.52 21.84
N TRP A 309 11.63 12.13 21.38
CA TRP A 309 11.48 11.39 20.13
C TRP A 309 11.82 12.23 18.90
N LEU A 310 11.49 13.52 18.91
CA LEU A 310 11.91 14.44 17.86
C LEU A 310 13.43 14.62 17.83
N PHE A 311 14.06 14.71 19.01
CA PHE A 311 15.51 14.79 19.13
C PHE A 311 16.19 13.50 18.62
N LEU A 312 15.67 12.33 19.01
CA LEU A 312 16.14 11.04 18.52
C LEU A 312 15.98 10.93 16.99
N PHE A 313 14.84 11.38 16.44
CA PHE A 313 14.62 11.43 15.01
C PHE A 313 15.66 12.32 14.31
N ALA A 314 15.92 13.53 14.82
CA ALA A 314 16.88 14.46 14.23
C ALA A 314 18.32 13.89 14.24
N ILE A 315 18.75 13.29 15.35
CA ILE A 315 20.05 12.61 15.43
C ILE A 315 20.10 11.42 14.48
N SER A 316 19.05 10.61 14.43
CA SER A 316 19.03 9.43 13.57
C SER A 316 19.07 9.85 12.10
N PHE A 317 18.35 10.91 11.73
CA PHE A 317 18.39 11.50 10.39
C PHE A 317 19.79 12.04 10.03
N TYR A 318 20.50 12.63 10.99
CA TYR A 318 21.90 13.01 10.80
C TYR A 318 22.80 11.78 10.53
N VAL A 319 22.69 10.75 11.37
CA VAL A 319 23.46 9.51 11.26
C VAL A 319 23.11 8.73 9.98
N ALA A 320 21.90 8.90 9.46
CA ALA A 320 21.43 8.22 8.25
C ALA A 320 22.30 8.54 7.02
N GLY A 321 22.87 9.74 6.98
CA GLY A 321 23.78 10.19 5.93
C GLY A 321 25.24 9.76 6.11
N PHE A 322 25.57 8.93 7.11
CA PHE A 322 26.95 8.53 7.37
C PHE A 322 27.60 7.84 6.14
N PRO A 323 28.82 8.22 5.71
CA PRO A 323 29.48 7.62 4.56
C PRO A 323 29.77 6.11 4.73
N THR A 324 29.84 5.39 3.61
CA THR A 324 30.24 3.96 3.63
C THR A 324 31.70 3.80 4.06
N LEU A 325 31.98 2.71 4.78
CA LEU A 325 33.34 2.32 5.18
C LEU A 325 33.78 1.02 4.49
N VAL A 326 33.09 0.61 3.42
CA VAL A 326 33.40 -0.61 2.66
C VAL A 326 34.77 -0.51 1.96
N TYR A 327 35.19 0.70 1.58
CA TYR A 327 36.47 0.95 0.94
C TYR A 327 37.54 1.29 1.99
N GLU A 328 38.73 0.68 1.88
CA GLU A 328 39.83 0.95 2.82
C GLU A 328 40.23 2.43 2.86
N GLU A 329 40.20 3.11 1.71
CA GLU A 329 40.47 4.55 1.63
C GLU A 329 39.49 5.38 2.45
N ALA A 330 38.22 5.00 2.50
CA ALA A 330 37.18 5.72 3.24
C ALA A 330 37.41 5.66 4.75
N LYS A 331 38.11 4.64 5.25
CA LYS A 331 38.46 4.52 6.67
C LYS A 331 39.54 5.52 7.09
N VAL A 332 40.43 5.90 6.16
CA VAL A 332 41.57 6.78 6.43
C VAL A 332 41.28 8.23 6.07
N LYS A 333 40.53 8.48 4.99
CA LYS A 333 40.20 9.84 4.53
C LYS A 333 39.47 10.65 5.60
N PRO A 334 39.67 11.98 5.65
CA PRO A 334 38.91 12.84 6.55
C PRO A 334 37.42 12.78 6.22
N MET A 335 36.57 12.82 7.25
CA MET A 335 35.12 12.91 7.11
C MET A 335 34.55 14.02 8.02
N PRO A 336 34.83 15.31 7.70
CA PRO A 336 34.29 16.45 8.43
C PRO A 336 32.80 16.31 8.75
N GLY A 337 32.45 16.51 10.02
CA GLY A 337 31.11 16.28 10.57
C GLY A 337 30.87 14.85 11.07
N PHE A 338 31.42 13.83 10.42
CA PHE A 338 31.21 12.43 10.77
C PHE A 338 32.34 11.82 11.62
N GLU A 339 33.37 12.59 11.97
CA GLU A 339 34.54 12.12 12.71
C GLU A 339 34.20 11.42 14.03
N THR A 340 33.34 12.02 14.84
CA THR A 340 32.90 11.42 16.11
C THR A 340 32.14 10.11 15.85
N LEU A 341 31.26 10.08 14.85
CA LEU A 341 30.51 8.88 14.49
C LEU A 341 31.44 7.77 13.98
N ARG A 342 32.46 8.11 13.20
CA ARG A 342 33.52 7.17 12.79
C ARG A 342 34.24 6.59 13.99
N SER A 343 34.66 7.43 14.96
CA SER A 343 35.36 6.95 16.16
C SER A 343 34.50 6.05 17.06
N LEU A 344 33.18 6.23 17.03
CA LEU A 344 32.23 5.42 17.80
C LEU A 344 31.82 4.14 17.06
N THR A 345 32.20 3.99 15.78
CA THR A 345 31.86 2.82 14.99
C THR A 345 32.75 1.65 15.44
N PRO A 346 32.19 0.53 15.89
CA PRO A 346 32.97 -0.57 16.42
C PRO A 346 33.62 -1.37 15.29
N MET A 347 34.88 -1.06 14.97
CA MET A 347 35.67 -1.69 13.91
C MET A 347 36.08 -3.14 14.19
N SER A 348 35.78 -3.66 15.38
CA SER A 348 36.04 -5.04 15.78
C SER A 348 34.90 -6.01 15.46
N LEU A 349 33.72 -5.50 15.09
CA LEU A 349 32.58 -6.36 14.75
C LEU A 349 32.80 -7.06 13.41
N TYR A 350 32.30 -8.28 13.28
CA TYR A 350 32.42 -9.06 12.05
C TYR A 350 31.43 -8.59 10.98
N MET A 351 31.72 -7.43 10.38
CA MET A 351 30.90 -6.77 9.36
C MET A 351 31.70 -6.51 8.07
N GLU A 352 31.05 -6.72 6.92
CA GLU A 352 31.63 -6.41 5.60
C GLU A 352 31.79 -4.89 5.38
N ASP A 353 30.77 -4.12 5.77
CA ASP A 353 30.82 -2.65 5.82
C ASP A 353 30.42 -2.20 7.22
N HIS A 354 31.33 -1.52 7.91
CA HIS A 354 31.16 -1.11 9.30
C HIS A 354 30.16 0.04 9.46
N SER A 355 29.89 0.81 8.39
CA SER A 355 28.83 1.83 8.42
C SER A 355 27.44 1.24 8.69
N ARG A 356 27.23 -0.05 8.39
CA ARG A 356 25.97 -0.77 8.66
C ARG A 356 25.58 -0.76 10.13
N PHE A 357 26.55 -0.68 11.03
CA PHE A 357 26.26 -0.51 12.45
C PHE A 357 25.47 0.79 12.70
N LEU A 358 25.95 1.91 12.17
CA LEU A 358 25.30 3.21 12.32
C LEU A 358 24.00 3.30 11.50
N TRP A 359 23.99 2.81 10.26
CA TRP A 359 22.79 2.82 9.41
C TRP A 359 21.66 1.97 10.00
N SER A 360 21.97 0.80 10.56
CA SER A 360 20.96 -0.06 11.17
C SER A 360 20.38 0.56 12.45
N LEU A 361 21.22 1.15 13.31
CA LEU A 361 20.78 1.88 14.49
C LEU A 361 19.93 3.10 14.12
N SER A 362 20.35 3.86 13.11
CA SER A 362 19.62 5.00 12.58
C SER A 362 18.26 4.59 12.02
N GLY A 363 18.20 3.58 11.15
CA GLY A 363 16.95 3.14 10.51
C GLY A 363 15.91 2.63 11.52
N VAL A 364 16.35 1.85 12.51
CA VAL A 364 15.49 1.41 13.62
C VAL A 364 14.99 2.60 14.44
N SER A 365 15.87 3.55 14.76
CA SER A 365 15.54 4.72 15.58
C SER A 365 14.64 5.71 14.86
N ILE A 366 14.79 5.88 13.54
CA ILE A 366 13.85 6.63 12.68
C ILE A 366 12.46 6.01 12.76
N LEU A 367 12.36 4.70 12.51
CA LEU A 367 11.08 4.01 12.53
C LEU A 367 10.40 4.09 13.90
N LEU A 368 11.16 3.87 14.97
CA LEU A 368 10.67 4.02 16.35
C LEU A 368 10.19 5.45 16.62
N SER A 369 10.99 6.46 16.28
CA SER A 369 10.63 7.87 16.54
C SER A 369 9.36 8.27 15.80
N ILE A 370 9.20 7.88 14.54
CA ILE A 370 7.96 8.08 13.78
C ILE A 370 6.79 7.37 14.48
N SER A 371 7.01 6.15 14.99
CA SER A 371 5.97 5.41 15.70
C SER A 371 5.51 6.06 17.01
N GLN A 372 6.32 6.93 17.60
CA GLN A 372 6.03 7.61 18.87
C GLN A 372 5.52 9.05 18.71
N VAL A 373 5.69 9.70 17.55
CA VAL A 373 5.28 11.10 17.33
C VAL A 373 4.08 11.17 16.37
N PRO A 374 2.87 11.54 16.85
CA PRO A 374 1.67 11.62 16.01
C PRO A 374 1.83 12.54 14.80
N LYS A 375 2.42 13.73 14.99
CA LYS A 375 2.70 14.67 13.89
C LYS A 375 3.60 14.09 12.80
N LEU A 376 4.56 13.21 13.15
CA LEU A 376 5.38 12.55 12.15
C LEU A 376 4.57 11.49 11.41
N LYS A 377 3.73 10.71 12.10
CA LYS A 377 2.83 9.75 11.45
C LYS A 377 1.90 10.42 10.45
N GLU A 378 1.32 11.56 10.82
CA GLU A 378 0.42 12.33 9.95
C GLU A 378 1.10 12.71 8.63
N ILE A 379 2.39 13.06 8.63
CA ILE A 379 3.15 13.33 7.40
C ILE A 379 3.19 12.09 6.50
N PHE A 380 3.37 10.89 7.07
CA PHE A 380 3.37 9.64 6.31
C PHE A 380 1.97 9.10 6.01
N GLU A 381 0.93 9.69 6.58
CA GLU A 381 -0.48 9.38 6.30
C GLU A 381 -1.11 10.40 5.33
N THR A 382 -0.46 11.54 5.08
CA THR A 382 -0.94 12.52 4.10
C THR A 382 -0.83 12.01 2.67
N ASP A 383 -1.81 12.41 1.86
CA ASP A 383 -1.84 12.31 0.39
C ASP A 383 -0.68 13.07 -0.31
N PHE A 384 0.41 13.43 0.37
CA PHE A 384 1.47 14.29 -0.18
C PHE A 384 2.06 13.72 -1.48
N TYR A 385 2.15 12.38 -1.61
CA TYR A 385 2.50 11.72 -2.87
C TYR A 385 1.42 11.77 -3.96
N PHE A 386 0.14 11.87 -3.59
CA PHE A 386 -0.97 12.01 -4.54
C PHE A 386 -1.19 13.47 -4.97
N ARG A 387 -0.90 14.44 -4.10
CA ARG A 387 -1.20 15.87 -4.35
C ARG A 387 -0.09 16.63 -5.08
N ALA A 388 1.17 16.21 -5.03
CA ALA A 388 2.26 16.89 -5.73
C ALA A 388 2.04 16.91 -7.26
N ILE A 389 1.38 15.89 -7.81
CA ILE A 389 0.97 15.84 -9.22
C ILE A 389 -0.28 16.71 -9.49
N ALA A 390 -1.19 16.85 -8.52
CA ALA A 390 -2.40 17.66 -8.63
C ALA A 390 -2.18 19.18 -8.47
N THR A 391 -1.05 19.61 -7.91
CA THR A 391 -0.73 21.04 -7.74
C THR A 391 -0.45 21.78 -9.06
N HIS A 392 -0.26 21.07 -10.18
CA HIS A 392 -0.15 21.72 -11.48
C HIS A 392 -1.50 22.16 -12.07
N GLU A 393 -2.63 21.74 -11.48
CA GLU A 393 -3.97 21.98 -12.04
C GLU A 393 -4.74 23.11 -11.33
N LYS A 394 -4.24 23.62 -10.19
CA LYS A 394 -4.98 24.59 -9.34
C LYS A 394 -4.87 26.06 -9.74
N THR A 395 -4.17 26.40 -10.81
CA THR A 395 -3.96 27.82 -11.19
C THR A 395 -5.11 28.42 -12.00
N VAL A 396 -6.16 27.66 -12.35
CA VAL A 396 -7.27 28.19 -13.16
C VAL A 396 -8.60 27.79 -12.55
N THR A 397 -9.14 28.60 -11.64
CA THR A 397 -10.57 28.99 -11.62
C THR A 397 -10.85 29.86 -10.39
N ASN A 398 -10.99 31.15 -10.63
CA ASN A 398 -11.83 32.04 -9.84
C ASN A 398 -12.78 32.70 -10.85
N ILE A 399 -13.96 33.17 -10.41
CA ILE A 399 -15.17 33.58 -11.16
C ILE A 399 -16.19 32.42 -11.24
N GLY A 400 -17.43 32.50 -10.75
CA GLY A 400 -18.25 33.58 -10.20
C GLY A 400 -19.62 33.03 -9.75
N GLN A 401 -20.35 33.83 -8.98
CA GLN A 401 -21.56 33.52 -8.20
C GLN A 401 -22.91 33.55 -8.99
N ARG A 402 -23.99 33.10 -8.30
CA ARG A 402 -25.46 33.38 -8.42
C ARG A 402 -26.30 32.38 -9.25
N ALA A 403 -27.58 32.07 -8.97
CA ALA A 403 -28.52 32.20 -7.85
C ALA A 403 -29.88 31.50 -8.24
N ASN A 404 -30.70 31.15 -7.23
CA ASN A 404 -32.18 30.97 -7.22
C ASN A 404 -32.84 29.61 -7.55
N ALA A 405 -33.93 29.36 -6.81
CA ALA A 405 -34.61 28.09 -6.48
C ALA A 405 -35.69 27.63 -7.48
N LEU A 406 -35.91 26.30 -7.60
CA LEU A 406 -36.97 25.59 -8.36
C LEU A 406 -37.16 24.11 -7.85
N PRO A 407 -38.20 23.34 -8.28
CA PRO A 407 -39.04 22.43 -7.47
C PRO A 407 -38.55 20.97 -7.33
N LEU A 408 -38.95 20.32 -6.23
CA LEU A 408 -38.49 19.01 -5.72
C LEU A 408 -38.82 17.74 -6.56
N SER A 409 -39.36 17.87 -7.78
CA SER A 409 -39.59 16.71 -8.69
C SER A 409 -38.59 16.60 -9.84
N ASP A 410 -37.69 17.58 -9.98
CA ASP A 410 -36.60 17.62 -10.97
C ASP A 410 -35.20 17.55 -10.31
N LEU A 411 -35.09 16.94 -9.12
CA LEU A 411 -33.83 16.93 -8.38
C LEU A 411 -32.80 15.97 -9.03
N ARG A 412 -32.09 16.44 -10.06
CA ARG A 412 -30.80 15.87 -10.49
C ARG A 412 -29.76 16.15 -9.42
N ILE A 413 -29.14 15.10 -8.90
CA ILE A 413 -27.98 15.21 -8.01
C ILE A 413 -26.76 14.88 -8.87
N ASP A 414 -26.18 15.92 -9.45
CA ASP A 414 -24.94 15.80 -10.21
C ASP A 414 -23.76 15.76 -9.23
N THR A 415 -22.92 14.73 -9.35
CA THR A 415 -21.67 14.61 -8.61
C THR A 415 -20.53 15.29 -9.37
N ASN A 416 -19.67 16.03 -8.66
CA ASN A 416 -18.61 16.89 -9.21
C ASN A 416 -17.55 16.21 -10.11
N ALA A 417 -17.61 14.89 -10.34
CA ALA A 417 -16.72 14.20 -11.27
C ALA A 417 -17.21 14.32 -12.73
N ASP A 418 -18.52 14.37 -12.94
CA ASP A 418 -19.10 14.34 -14.28
C ASP A 418 -19.19 15.74 -14.91
N ASP A 419 -19.32 16.80 -14.10
CA ASP A 419 -19.41 18.18 -14.60
C ASP A 419 -18.12 18.65 -15.30
N PHE A 420 -16.96 18.12 -14.88
CA PHE A 420 -15.68 18.36 -15.54
C PHE A 420 -15.62 17.68 -16.91
N ILE A 421 -15.99 16.40 -16.99
CA ILE A 421 -16.02 15.66 -18.26
C ILE A 421 -17.07 16.25 -19.20
N ILE A 422 -18.25 16.62 -18.72
CA ILE A 422 -19.30 17.25 -19.53
C ILE A 422 -18.83 18.60 -20.09
N ARG A 423 -18.17 19.44 -19.29
CA ARG A 423 -17.63 20.74 -19.75
C ARG A 423 -16.43 20.59 -20.69
N VAL A 424 -15.57 19.59 -20.45
CA VAL A 424 -14.46 19.25 -21.34
C VAL A 424 -14.99 18.72 -22.67
N MET A 425 -15.97 17.83 -22.66
CA MET A 425 -16.60 17.29 -23.87
C MET A 425 -17.39 18.37 -24.62
N ALA A 426 -18.08 19.27 -23.93
CA ALA A 426 -18.74 20.44 -24.54
C ALA A 426 -17.73 21.40 -25.18
N LYS A 427 -16.56 21.62 -24.56
CA LYS A 427 -15.47 22.41 -25.16
C LYS A 427 -14.78 21.71 -26.33
N LEU A 428 -14.81 20.38 -26.34
CA LEU A 428 -14.28 19.55 -27.43
C LEU A 428 -15.35 19.26 -28.50
N ASN A 429 -16.57 19.82 -28.36
CA ASN A 429 -17.71 19.63 -29.26
C ASN A 429 -18.16 18.16 -29.41
N ILE A 430 -17.89 17.34 -28.39
CA ILE A 430 -18.27 15.93 -28.32
C ILE A 430 -19.55 15.84 -27.50
N LEU A 431 -20.66 15.48 -28.14
CA LEU A 431 -21.93 15.25 -27.47
C LEU A 431 -21.82 13.92 -26.70
N ILE A 432 -21.75 13.97 -25.37
CA ILE A 432 -21.91 12.77 -24.56
C ILE A 432 -23.40 12.38 -24.66
N PRO A 433 -23.75 11.18 -25.18
CA PRO A 433 -25.12 10.72 -25.12
C PRO A 433 -25.50 10.54 -23.65
N GLU A 434 -26.67 11.03 -23.23
CA GLU A 434 -27.19 10.72 -21.89
C GLU A 434 -27.29 9.19 -21.74
N PHE A 435 -26.38 8.63 -20.95
CA PHE A 435 -26.43 7.23 -20.56
C PHE A 435 -27.14 7.14 -19.21
N ILE A 436 -28.40 6.73 -19.26
CA ILE A 436 -29.20 6.47 -18.07
C ILE A 436 -29.05 4.98 -17.75
N LEU A 437 -28.32 4.68 -16.68
CA LEU A 437 -28.21 3.30 -16.18
C LEU A 437 -29.50 2.93 -15.44
N HIS A 438 -30.44 2.31 -16.15
CA HIS A 438 -31.67 1.80 -15.55
C HIS A 438 -31.39 0.51 -14.75
N ARG A 439 -31.45 0.60 -13.42
CA ARG A 439 -31.40 -0.57 -12.51
C ARG A 439 -32.80 -0.86 -11.98
N ARG A 440 -33.19 -2.13 -11.90
CA ARG A 440 -34.49 -2.54 -11.35
C ARG A 440 -34.28 -3.28 -10.03
N MET A 441 -34.99 -2.84 -9.00
CA MET A 441 -35.10 -3.55 -7.72
C MET A 441 -36.49 -4.16 -7.63
N LEU A 442 -36.56 -5.45 -7.33
CA LEU A 442 -37.81 -6.14 -7.07
C LEU A 442 -37.99 -6.28 -5.56
N VAL A 443 -39.16 -5.88 -5.09
CA VAL A 443 -39.61 -5.98 -3.70
C VAL A 443 -40.83 -6.88 -3.70
N GLU A 444 -40.66 -8.11 -3.26
CA GLU A 444 -41.71 -9.13 -3.23
C GLU A 444 -42.24 -9.30 -1.82
N TRP A 445 -43.56 -9.46 -1.70
CA TRP A 445 -44.24 -9.81 -0.45
C TRP A 445 -44.66 -11.28 -0.52
N GLU A 446 -44.02 -12.14 0.27
CA GLU A 446 -44.35 -13.57 0.33
C GLU A 446 -45.07 -13.89 1.66
N VAL A 447 -46.33 -14.33 1.57
CA VAL A 447 -47.07 -14.91 2.70
C VAL A 447 -46.86 -16.43 2.65
N LYS A 448 -46.01 -16.95 3.53
CA LYS A 448 -45.68 -18.38 3.56
C LYS A 448 -46.61 -19.09 4.53
N GLY A 449 -47.47 -20.00 4.05
CA GLY A 449 -48.43 -20.74 4.88
C GLY A 449 -47.81 -21.28 6.17
N GLY A 450 -48.19 -20.69 7.31
CA GLY A 450 -47.73 -21.05 8.66
C GLY A 450 -46.55 -20.24 9.23
N LYS A 451 -45.96 -19.30 8.49
CA LYS A 451 -44.94 -18.34 9.00
C LYS A 451 -45.39 -16.91 8.70
N GLY A 452 -45.08 -15.98 9.60
CA GLY A 452 -45.38 -14.55 9.41
C GLY A 452 -44.83 -14.01 8.08
N PRO A 453 -45.43 -12.94 7.55
CA PRO A 453 -45.13 -12.46 6.20
C PRO A 453 -43.67 -12.04 6.03
N GLN A 454 -43.15 -12.18 4.81
CA GLN A 454 -41.77 -11.88 4.47
C GLN A 454 -41.67 -10.87 3.32
N LEU A 455 -40.85 -9.84 3.51
CA LEU A 455 -40.42 -8.92 2.46
C LEU A 455 -39.10 -9.40 1.89
N LYS A 456 -39.06 -9.64 0.59
CA LYS A 456 -37.91 -10.12 -0.15
C LYS A 456 -37.47 -9.07 -1.15
N VAL A 457 -36.27 -8.53 -0.95
CA VAL A 457 -35.69 -7.55 -1.87
C VAL A 457 -34.55 -8.20 -2.64
N HIS A 458 -34.55 -8.06 -3.96
CA HIS A 458 -33.47 -8.54 -4.82
C HIS A 458 -33.29 -7.66 -6.07
N SER A 459 -32.09 -7.73 -6.64
CA SER A 459 -31.63 -6.85 -7.69
C SER A 459 -31.70 -7.54 -9.05
N VAL A 460 -32.32 -6.90 -10.06
CA VAL A 460 -32.53 -7.50 -11.38
C VAL A 460 -32.10 -6.54 -12.50
N GLY A 461 -31.41 -7.07 -13.50
CA GLY A 461 -31.06 -6.37 -14.75
C GLY A 461 -32.28 -6.13 -15.65
N LEU A 462 -32.09 -5.33 -16.70
CA LEU A 462 -33.13 -5.06 -17.70
C LEU A 462 -33.61 -6.33 -18.43
N ASP A 463 -32.76 -7.34 -18.51
CA ASP A 463 -32.98 -8.65 -19.13
C ASP A 463 -33.56 -9.72 -18.18
N GLY A 464 -33.88 -9.33 -16.94
CA GLY A 464 -34.38 -10.28 -15.94
C GLY A 464 -33.28 -11.08 -15.23
N THR A 465 -32.00 -10.84 -15.55
CA THR A 465 -30.88 -11.53 -14.88
C THR A 465 -30.62 -10.95 -13.49
N HIS A 466 -30.21 -11.80 -12.55
CA HIS A 466 -29.91 -11.35 -11.19
C HIS A 466 -28.58 -10.60 -11.16
N VAL A 467 -28.63 -9.28 -10.93
CA VAL A 467 -27.44 -8.40 -10.95
C VAL A 467 -27.32 -7.68 -9.63
N ARG A 468 -26.32 -8.07 -8.83
CA ARG A 468 -26.09 -7.47 -7.51
C ARG A 468 -25.51 -6.06 -7.64
N PHE A 469 -26.27 -5.05 -7.23
CA PHE A 469 -25.79 -3.66 -7.14
C PHE A 469 -25.91 -3.03 -5.75
N LEU A 470 -26.58 -3.72 -4.82
CA LEU A 470 -26.69 -3.29 -3.43
C LEU A 470 -25.60 -3.96 -2.57
N ARG A 471 -24.95 -3.13 -1.75
CA ARG A 471 -24.03 -3.53 -0.70
C ARG A 471 -24.78 -3.98 0.54
N SER A 472 -25.78 -3.21 0.95
CA SER A 472 -26.65 -3.56 2.07
C SER A 472 -28.04 -2.94 1.95
N VAL A 473 -29.02 -3.58 2.61
CA VAL A 473 -30.39 -3.10 2.72
C VAL A 473 -30.79 -3.14 4.19
N ARG A 474 -31.41 -2.05 4.66
CA ARG A 474 -31.92 -1.93 6.02
C ARG A 474 -33.32 -1.36 6.00
N LEU A 475 -34.18 -1.84 6.90
CA LEU A 475 -35.45 -1.18 7.19
C LEU A 475 -35.18 -0.08 8.23
N ALA A 476 -35.61 1.16 8.00
CA ALA A 476 -35.30 2.30 8.89
C ALA A 476 -35.66 2.02 10.36
N TYR A 477 -36.78 1.33 10.57
CA TYR A 477 -37.31 0.97 11.89
C TYR A 477 -36.74 -0.34 12.47
N ASN A 478 -35.86 -1.02 11.74
CA ASN A 478 -35.21 -2.26 12.17
C ASN A 478 -33.70 -2.04 12.38
N ARG A 479 -33.16 -2.63 13.46
CA ARG A 479 -31.70 -2.64 13.71
C ARG A 479 -30.95 -3.62 12.81
N ARG A 480 -31.66 -4.53 12.13
CA ARG A 480 -31.06 -5.57 11.29
C ARG A 480 -30.67 -5.04 9.92
N LEU A 481 -29.36 -5.06 9.64
CA LEU A 481 -28.75 -4.76 8.35
C LEU A 481 -28.53 -6.06 7.58
N LEU A 482 -29.07 -6.18 6.37
CA LEU A 482 -28.89 -7.34 5.51
C LEU A 482 -27.82 -7.06 4.46
N LYS A 483 -26.86 -7.97 4.28
CA LYS A 483 -25.67 -7.80 3.41
C LYS A 483 -25.54 -8.86 2.32
N SER A 484 -26.46 -9.81 2.27
CA SER A 484 -26.47 -10.93 1.32
C SER A 484 -27.84 -11.02 0.67
N GLU A 485 -27.87 -11.13 -0.65
CA GLU A 485 -29.09 -11.38 -1.42
C GLU A 485 -29.51 -12.86 -1.32
N PRO A 486 -30.83 -13.17 -1.32
CA PRO A 486 -31.94 -12.22 -1.26
C PRO A 486 -32.07 -11.56 0.12
N TYR A 487 -32.37 -10.25 0.14
CA TYR A 487 -32.53 -9.50 1.39
C TYR A 487 -33.91 -9.78 1.98
N LEU A 488 -33.96 -10.68 2.97
CA LEU A 488 -35.20 -11.17 3.59
C LEU A 488 -35.48 -10.51 4.95
N PHE A 489 -36.59 -9.77 5.05
CA PHE A 489 -37.16 -9.29 6.31
C PHE A 489 -38.38 -10.13 6.68
N ALA A 490 -38.36 -10.74 7.86
CA ALA A 490 -39.50 -11.49 8.39
C ALA A 490 -40.21 -10.67 9.48
N PHE A 491 -41.54 -10.55 9.38
CA PHE A 491 -42.37 -9.82 10.34
C PHE A 491 -43.06 -10.79 11.30
N ARG A 492 -43.22 -10.35 12.56
CA ARG A 492 -43.93 -11.11 13.61
C ARG A 492 -45.34 -10.52 13.74
N GLY A 493 -46.28 -11.04 12.95
CA GLY A 493 -47.67 -10.57 12.89
C GLY A 493 -48.03 -9.99 11.53
N ASP A 494 -49.33 -9.81 11.30
CA ASP A 494 -49.84 -9.09 10.13
C ASP A 494 -49.53 -7.60 10.29
N LEU A 495 -49.19 -6.94 9.19
CA LEU A 495 -49.03 -5.49 9.16
C LEU A 495 -50.38 -4.83 8.91
N ASP A 496 -50.64 -3.74 9.61
CA ASP A 496 -51.81 -2.90 9.35
C ASP A 496 -51.79 -2.37 7.90
N LEU A 497 -52.98 -2.18 7.32
CA LEU A 497 -53.14 -1.48 6.05
C LEU A 497 -52.54 -0.07 6.19
N ASP A 498 -51.86 0.42 5.15
CA ASP A 498 -51.19 1.74 5.11
C ASP A 498 -49.87 1.88 5.91
N VAL A 499 -49.23 0.78 6.31
CA VAL A 499 -47.88 0.87 6.91
C VAL A 499 -46.83 1.28 5.87
N LYS A 500 -46.19 2.43 6.11
CA LYS A 500 -45.03 2.93 5.38
C LYS A 500 -43.76 2.18 5.74
N LEU A 501 -43.31 1.30 4.84
CA LEU A 501 -42.02 0.63 4.97
C LEU A 501 -40.94 1.50 4.35
N ARG A 502 -39.97 1.92 5.16
CA ARG A 502 -38.81 2.70 4.70
C ARG A 502 -37.57 1.83 4.58
N LEU A 503 -37.03 1.73 3.37
CA LEU A 503 -35.81 0.98 3.06
C LEU A 503 -34.64 1.94 2.85
N ASP A 504 -33.60 1.79 3.67
CA ASP A 504 -32.29 2.39 3.47
C ASP A 504 -31.45 1.46 2.58
N LEU A 505 -31.08 1.96 1.40
CA LEU A 505 -30.27 1.23 0.42
C LEU A 505 -28.84 1.75 0.40
N GLU A 506 -27.87 0.84 0.50
CA GLU A 506 -26.44 1.13 0.31
C GLU A 506 -25.97 0.42 -0.95
N PHE A 507 -25.40 1.14 -1.93
CA PHE A 507 -24.96 0.59 -3.22
C PHE A 507 -23.51 0.06 -3.20
N MET A 508 -23.18 -0.88 -4.10
CA MET A 508 -21.84 -1.44 -4.25
C MET A 508 -20.88 -0.49 -5.01
N GLY A 509 -20.45 0.58 -4.34
CA GLY A 509 -19.14 1.23 -4.56
C GLY A 509 -18.90 2.12 -5.79
N HIS A 510 -18.19 3.23 -5.51
CA HIS A 510 -17.39 4.13 -6.36
C HIS A 510 -17.97 5.42 -6.94
N TYR A 511 -19.29 5.64 -6.96
CA TYR A 511 -19.88 6.87 -7.55
C TYR A 511 -20.50 7.86 -6.55
N GLY A 512 -20.28 7.68 -5.24
CA GLY A 512 -20.83 8.60 -4.23
C GLY A 512 -22.36 8.67 -4.22
N GLU A 513 -23.03 7.59 -4.66
CA GLU A 513 -24.49 7.51 -4.73
C GLU A 513 -25.11 7.72 -3.33
N PRO A 514 -26.10 8.62 -3.17
CA PRO A 514 -26.67 8.95 -1.87
C PRO A 514 -27.44 7.76 -1.26
N HIS A 515 -27.58 7.78 0.06
CA HIS A 515 -28.53 6.93 0.76
C HIS A 515 -29.93 7.17 0.19
N LEU A 516 -30.50 6.18 -0.48
CA LEU A 516 -31.86 6.25 -1.01
C LEU A 516 -32.83 5.69 0.04
N GLU A 517 -33.77 6.53 0.49
CA GLU A 517 -34.88 6.15 1.37
C GLU A 517 -36.11 5.91 0.50
N LEU A 518 -36.51 4.66 0.33
CA LEU A 518 -37.74 4.31 -0.39
C LEU A 518 -38.87 4.08 0.60
N ALA A 519 -39.94 4.86 0.49
CA ALA A 519 -41.18 4.66 1.24
C ALA A 519 -42.17 3.85 0.39
N PHE A 520 -42.58 2.68 0.89
CA PHE A 520 -43.58 1.83 0.25
C PHE A 520 -44.88 1.86 1.07
N ASP A 521 -45.99 2.19 0.42
CA ASP A 521 -47.33 2.11 1.02
C ASP A 521 -47.92 0.72 0.75
N HIS A 522 -48.18 -0.04 1.81
CA HIS A 522 -48.89 -1.31 1.69
C HIS A 522 -50.39 -1.06 1.42
N SER A 523 -50.72 -0.85 0.14
CA SER A 523 -52.09 -1.02 -0.33
C SER A 523 -52.30 -2.50 -0.64
N GLY A 524 -53.26 -3.15 0.01
CA GLY A 524 -53.50 -4.60 -0.06
C GLY A 524 -53.95 -5.15 -1.44
N ALA A 525 -53.51 -4.56 -2.54
CA ALA A 525 -53.70 -5.09 -3.87
C ALA A 525 -52.64 -6.16 -4.15
N VAL A 526 -53.11 -7.39 -4.40
CA VAL A 526 -52.30 -8.47 -4.96
C VAL A 526 -51.91 -8.07 -6.38
N TRP A 527 -50.61 -7.87 -6.62
CA TRP A 527 -50.01 -7.62 -7.93
C TRP A 527 -49.43 -8.91 -8.50
#